data_AF-A0AAW5X9V3-F1
#
_entry.id   AF-A0AAW5X9V3-F1
#
_cell.length_a   1.000
_cell.length_b   1.000
_cell.length_c   1.000
_cell.angle_alpha   90.00
_cell.angle_beta   90.00
_cell.angle_gamma   90.00
#
_symmetry.space_group_name_H-M   'P 1'
#
loop_
_entity.id
_entity.type
_entity.pdbx_description
1 polymer ?
#
loop_
_entity_poly.entity_id
_entity_poly.type
_entity_poly.pdbx_seq_one_letter_code
_entity_poly.pdbx_strand_id
1 'polypeptide(L)'
;MEFLDVLRKKTMKVREFQNWGVYFRKRWEDNFANHVSDEEKEDIFLYGDKYACGYLWHIFSYEKKKCLEGKEAENAFHNEVKKDCYIFYQHCDEVLLIKDASLLHMDDILCETDNMYKGDIYIVDRDFTWTFVKTHEYRWCGPYFTKRCW
;
A
#
# COMPACT_ATOMS: atom_id res chain seq x y z
N MET A 1 6.08 19.57 -5.94
CA MET A 1 5.27 19.15 -7.10
C MET A 1 4.23 18.20 -6.52
N GLU A 2 2.95 18.41 -6.77
CA GLU A 2 1.92 17.52 -6.20
C GLU A 2 2.04 16.12 -6.83
N PHE A 3 1.81 15.07 -6.04
CA PHE A 3 1.96 13.67 -6.49
C PHE A 3 1.19 13.39 -7.79
N LEU A 4 -0.02 13.91 -7.91
CA LEU A 4 -0.86 13.77 -9.11
C LEU A 4 -0.22 14.41 -10.35
N ASP A 5 0.51 15.52 -10.21
CA ASP A 5 1.19 16.16 -11.33
C ASP A 5 2.34 15.29 -11.87
N VAL A 6 3.07 14.61 -10.98
CA VAL A 6 4.14 13.67 -11.36
C VAL A 6 3.56 12.54 -12.20
N LEU A 7 2.44 11.96 -11.74
CA LEU A 7 1.77 10.88 -12.45
C LEU A 7 1.22 11.32 -13.82
N ARG A 8 0.57 12.48 -13.87
CA ARG A 8 0.00 13.05 -15.10
C ARG A 8 1.08 13.41 -16.12
N LYS A 9 2.25 13.90 -15.67
CA LYS A 9 3.42 14.16 -16.55
C LYS A 9 3.95 12.92 -17.22
N LYS A 10 3.83 11.75 -16.59
CA LYS A 10 4.14 10.44 -17.19
C LYS A 10 3.01 9.90 -18.07
N THR A 11 2.03 10.72 -18.43
CA THR A 11 0.86 10.36 -19.26
C THR A 11 -0.06 9.29 -18.65
N MET A 12 0.10 8.97 -17.36
CA MET A 12 -0.79 8.06 -16.66
C MET A 12 -2.13 8.72 -16.39
N LYS A 13 -3.22 7.96 -16.57
CA LYS A 13 -4.58 8.48 -16.32
C LYS A 13 -4.96 8.17 -14.88
N VAL A 14 -5.11 9.22 -14.08
CA VAL A 14 -5.51 9.11 -12.67
C VAL A 14 -6.98 9.47 -12.50
N ARG A 15 -7.71 8.68 -11.73
CA ARG A 15 -9.06 9.00 -11.24
C ARG A 15 -9.07 8.94 -9.72
N GLU A 16 -9.71 9.92 -9.11
CA GLU A 16 -9.81 10.04 -7.66
C GLU A 16 -11.19 9.60 -7.18
N PHE A 17 -11.23 8.85 -6.08
CA PHE A 17 -12.43 8.41 -5.41
C PHE A 17 -12.37 8.82 -3.95
N GLN A 18 -13.34 9.60 -3.50
CA GLN A 18 -13.44 10.06 -2.12
C GLN A 18 -14.33 9.12 -1.31
N ASN A 19 -14.01 8.91 -0.02
CA ASN A 19 -14.75 8.03 0.91
C ASN A 19 -14.71 6.53 0.58
N TRP A 20 -13.68 6.06 -0.15
CA TRP A 20 -13.50 4.65 -0.50
C TRP A 20 -12.39 3.95 0.30
N GLY A 21 -11.57 4.68 1.05
CA GLY A 21 -10.41 4.09 1.74
C GLY A 21 -10.78 2.98 2.73
N VAL A 22 -11.87 3.13 3.51
CA VAL A 22 -12.35 2.07 4.42
C VAL A 22 -12.61 0.76 3.67
N TYR A 23 -13.26 0.83 2.51
CA TYR A 23 -13.54 -0.34 1.67
C TYR A 23 -12.25 -0.97 1.15
N PHE A 24 -11.30 -0.16 0.68
CA PHE A 24 -10.02 -0.67 0.17
C PHE A 24 -9.15 -1.30 1.26
N ARG A 25 -9.09 -0.69 2.45
CA ARG A 25 -8.40 -1.26 3.61
C ARG A 25 -8.99 -2.62 4.00
N LYS A 26 -10.32 -2.74 4.04
CA LYS A 26 -10.97 -4.02 4.33
C LYS A 26 -10.70 -5.07 3.26
N ARG A 27 -10.80 -4.71 1.97
CA ARG A 27 -10.47 -5.63 0.87
C ARG A 27 -9.01 -6.07 0.90
N TRP A 28 -8.10 -5.17 1.27
CA TRP A 28 -6.69 -5.50 1.42
C TRP A 28 -6.50 -6.54 2.52
N GLU A 29 -7.10 -6.31 3.69
CA GLU A 29 -7.08 -7.26 4.80
C GLU A 29 -7.64 -8.63 4.37
N ASP A 30 -8.78 -8.67 3.70
CA ASP A 30 -9.41 -9.92 3.26
C ASP A 30 -8.56 -10.72 2.23
N ASN A 31 -7.58 -10.07 1.58
CA ASN A 31 -6.70 -10.72 0.60
C ASN A 31 -5.30 -11.02 1.13
N PHE A 32 -4.78 -10.19 2.04
CA PHE A 32 -3.41 -10.31 2.51
C PHE A 32 -3.31 -10.71 3.99
N ALA A 33 -4.39 -10.61 4.76
CA ALA A 33 -4.43 -10.91 6.20
C ALA A 33 -5.53 -11.90 6.59
N ASN A 34 -6.14 -12.60 5.63
CA ASN A 34 -7.28 -13.49 5.90
C ASN A 34 -6.91 -14.78 6.64
N HIS A 35 -5.63 -15.15 6.64
CA HIS A 35 -5.10 -16.30 7.37
C HIS A 35 -4.74 -15.96 8.82
N VAL A 36 -4.70 -14.68 9.17
CA VAL A 36 -4.37 -14.19 10.51
C VAL A 36 -5.65 -14.15 11.33
N SER A 37 -5.63 -14.76 12.51
CA SER A 37 -6.77 -14.74 13.44
C SER A 37 -6.98 -13.36 14.07
N ASP A 38 -8.16 -13.09 14.60
CA ASP A 38 -8.45 -11.78 15.21
C ASP A 38 -7.56 -11.48 16.42
N GLU A 39 -7.24 -12.49 17.24
CA GLU A 39 -6.28 -12.37 18.35
C GLU A 39 -4.88 -11.98 17.84
N GLU A 40 -4.39 -12.63 16.79
CA GLU A 40 -3.10 -12.26 16.19
C GLU A 40 -3.11 -10.88 15.55
N LYS A 41 -4.26 -10.41 15.02
CA LYS A 41 -4.41 -9.05 14.50
C LYS A 41 -4.32 -8.01 15.62
N GLU A 42 -4.85 -8.31 16.80
CA GLU A 42 -4.72 -7.47 17.99
C GLU A 42 -3.26 -7.43 18.46
N ASP A 43 -2.59 -8.58 18.54
CA ASP A 43 -1.18 -8.69 18.99
C ASP A 43 -0.20 -7.87 18.14
N ILE A 44 -0.45 -7.79 16.83
CA ILE A 44 0.38 -7.01 15.91
C ILE A 44 -0.11 -5.57 15.74
N PHE A 45 -1.12 -5.14 16.50
CA PHE A 45 -1.73 -3.81 16.38
C PHE A 45 -2.16 -3.52 14.92
N LEU A 46 -2.84 -4.47 14.26
CA LEU A 46 -3.31 -4.26 12.88
C LEU A 46 -4.36 -3.15 12.83
N TYR A 47 -5.19 -3.06 13.88
CA TYR A 47 -6.17 -2.00 14.09
C TYR A 47 -5.71 -1.08 15.22
N GLY A 48 -6.04 0.20 15.09
CA GLY A 48 -5.81 1.15 16.17
C GLY A 48 -6.87 0.99 17.26
N ASP A 49 -6.46 1.24 18.49
CA ASP A 49 -7.35 1.33 19.64
C ASP A 49 -7.19 2.70 20.33
N LYS A 50 -7.68 2.83 21.57
CA LYS A 50 -7.58 4.08 22.34
C LYS A 50 -6.16 4.39 22.84
N TYR A 51 -5.21 3.47 22.69
CA TYR A 51 -3.84 3.56 23.21
C TYR A 51 -2.77 3.51 22.11
N ALA A 52 -3.04 2.88 20.97
CA ALA A 52 -2.09 2.68 19.89
C ALA A 52 -2.72 2.93 18.51
N CYS A 53 -1.93 3.49 17.60
CA CYS A 53 -2.28 3.53 16.17
C CYS A 53 -1.95 2.18 15.53
N GLY A 54 -2.91 1.61 14.81
CA GLY A 54 -2.71 0.36 14.09
C GLY A 54 -2.49 0.55 12.59
N TYR A 55 -1.65 -0.30 12.03
CA TYR A 55 -1.19 -0.20 10.64
C TYR A 55 -1.30 -1.54 9.93
N LEU A 56 -1.85 -1.55 8.70
CA LEU A 56 -1.99 -2.80 7.95
C LEU A 56 -0.63 -3.43 7.60
N TRP A 57 0.40 -2.60 7.40
CA TRP A 57 1.75 -3.06 7.14
C TRP A 57 2.41 -3.79 8.31
N HIS A 58 1.84 -3.74 9.52
CA HIS A 58 2.32 -4.53 10.65
C HIS A 58 2.30 -6.04 10.38
N ILE A 59 1.44 -6.52 9.47
CA ILE A 59 1.47 -7.93 9.07
C ILE A 59 2.84 -8.35 8.50
N PHE A 60 3.59 -7.41 7.93
CA PHE A 60 4.92 -7.65 7.36
C PHE A 60 6.02 -7.49 8.41
N SER A 61 6.00 -6.41 9.19
CA SER A 61 7.04 -6.17 10.22
C SER A 61 6.99 -7.19 11.36
N TYR A 62 5.83 -7.74 11.66
CA TYR A 62 5.65 -8.86 12.61
C TYR A 62 5.72 -10.23 11.93
N GLU A 63 6.16 -10.30 10.67
CA GLU A 63 6.41 -11.54 9.91
C GLU A 63 5.19 -12.49 9.79
N LYS A 64 3.97 -11.97 9.95
CA LYS A 64 2.72 -12.74 9.85
C LYS A 64 2.35 -13.09 8.40
N LYS A 65 2.92 -12.39 7.42
CA LYS A 65 2.84 -12.75 6.01
C LYS A 65 4.20 -12.67 5.35
N LYS A 66 4.51 -13.70 4.55
CA LYS A 66 5.69 -13.71 3.68
C LYS A 66 5.69 -12.51 2.73
N CYS A 67 6.76 -11.73 2.75
CA CYS A 67 6.97 -10.58 1.88
C CYS A 67 8.45 -10.42 1.53
N LEU A 68 8.72 -9.61 0.51
CA LEU A 68 10.00 -8.98 0.28
C LEU A 68 10.02 -7.64 0.98
N GLU A 69 11.20 -7.18 1.39
CA GLU A 69 11.41 -5.89 2.05
C GLU A 69 12.52 -5.08 1.37
N GLY A 70 12.46 -3.76 1.50
CA GLY A 70 13.50 -2.84 1.07
C GLY A 70 13.76 -2.93 -0.43
N LYS A 71 15.03 -3.11 -0.80
CA LYS A 71 15.43 -3.12 -2.22
C LYS A 71 14.83 -4.29 -3.00
N GLU A 72 14.60 -5.43 -2.36
CA GLU A 72 13.97 -6.58 -3.01
C GLU A 72 12.50 -6.29 -3.32
N ALA A 73 11.80 -5.63 -2.39
CA ALA A 73 10.43 -5.17 -2.60
C ALA A 73 10.33 -4.17 -3.76
N GLU A 74 11.23 -3.18 -3.80
CA GLU A 74 11.29 -2.20 -4.90
C GLU A 74 11.53 -2.88 -6.25
N ASN A 75 12.50 -3.79 -6.31
CA ASN A 75 12.82 -4.51 -7.54
C ASN A 75 11.65 -5.38 -8.01
N ALA A 76 10.98 -6.07 -7.09
CA ALA A 76 9.79 -6.85 -7.40
C ALA A 76 8.65 -5.97 -7.89
N PHE A 77 8.41 -4.83 -7.24
CA PHE A 77 7.41 -3.85 -7.67
C PHE A 77 7.70 -3.32 -9.08
N HIS A 78 8.95 -2.97 -9.40
CA HIS A 78 9.32 -2.49 -10.73
C HIS A 78 9.10 -3.54 -11.81
N ASN A 79 9.45 -4.80 -11.53
CA ASN A 79 9.31 -5.91 -12.46
C ASN A 79 7.87 -6.45 -12.60
N GLU A 80 6.97 -6.07 -11.69
CA GLU A 80 5.57 -6.52 -11.73
C GLU A 80 4.80 -5.88 -12.90
N VAL A 81 3.93 -6.66 -13.54
CA VAL A 81 3.12 -6.17 -14.67
C VAL A 81 1.96 -5.34 -14.15
N LYS A 82 2.09 -4.01 -14.26
CA LYS A 82 1.12 -3.04 -13.75
C LYS A 82 0.21 -2.54 -14.88
N LYS A 83 -1.05 -3.00 -14.91
CA LYS A 83 -2.09 -2.51 -15.83
C LYS A 83 -2.87 -1.37 -15.18
N ASP A 84 -3.89 -1.71 -14.40
CA ASP A 84 -4.65 -0.79 -13.57
C ASP A 84 -4.25 -1.03 -12.12
N CYS A 85 -3.84 0.02 -11.42
CA CYS A 85 -3.47 -0.03 -10.01
C CYS A 85 -4.34 0.90 -9.18
N TYR A 86 -4.65 0.48 -7.97
CA TYR A 86 -5.25 1.32 -6.95
C TYR A 86 -4.20 1.75 -5.94
N ILE A 87 -4.21 3.03 -5.59
CA ILE A 87 -3.45 3.58 -4.47
C ILE A 87 -4.43 4.01 -3.40
N PHE A 88 -4.24 3.54 -2.17
CA PHE A 88 -5.00 3.98 -1.01
C PHE A 88 -4.06 4.12 0.20
N TYR A 89 -4.56 4.73 1.26
CA TYR A 89 -3.74 5.11 2.41
C TYR A 89 -4.27 4.52 3.73
N GLN A 90 -3.41 4.43 4.74
CA GLN A 90 -3.81 3.94 6.07
C GLN A 90 -4.88 4.83 6.71
N HIS A 91 -4.66 6.15 6.70
CA HIS A 91 -5.47 7.11 7.46
C HIS A 91 -6.26 8.09 6.60
N CYS A 92 -6.24 7.92 5.27
CA CYS A 92 -7.01 8.74 4.33
C CYS A 92 -8.05 7.88 3.59
N ASP A 93 -9.24 8.45 3.36
CA ASP A 93 -10.32 7.78 2.63
C ASP A 93 -10.33 8.04 1.12
N GLU A 94 -9.35 8.79 0.63
CA GLU A 94 -9.07 8.97 -0.78
C GLU A 94 -8.45 7.70 -1.38
N VAL A 95 -8.88 7.36 -2.59
CA VAL A 95 -8.33 6.28 -3.38
C VAL A 95 -8.07 6.78 -4.79
N LEU A 96 -6.90 6.46 -5.32
CA LEU A 96 -6.51 6.77 -6.70
C LEU A 96 -6.57 5.50 -7.55
N LEU A 97 -7.20 5.58 -8.72
CA LEU A 97 -7.06 4.60 -9.78
C LEU A 97 -6.11 5.15 -10.83
N ILE A 98 -4.99 4.46 -11.01
CA ILE A 98 -4.01 4.72 -12.05
C ILE A 98 -4.25 3.71 -13.16
N LYS A 99 -4.65 4.19 -14.34
CA LYS A 99 -4.69 3.36 -15.55
C LYS A 99 -3.38 3.44 -16.29
N ASP A 100 -3.02 2.33 -16.94
CA ASP A 100 -1.77 2.17 -17.67
C ASP A 100 -0.54 2.45 -16.76
N ALA A 101 -0.55 1.84 -15.58
CA ALA A 101 0.42 2.03 -14.50
C ALA A 101 1.80 1.37 -14.78
N SER A 102 2.10 1.05 -16.05
CA SER A 102 3.37 0.41 -16.43
C SER A 102 4.59 1.29 -16.16
N LEU A 103 4.40 2.61 -16.08
CA LEU A 103 5.46 3.60 -15.81
C LEU A 103 5.52 4.02 -14.32
N LEU A 104 4.66 3.46 -13.47
CA LEU A 104 4.65 3.77 -12.05
C LEU A 104 5.92 3.23 -11.39
N HIS A 105 6.71 4.13 -10.81
CA HIS A 105 8.00 3.83 -10.20
C HIS A 105 8.02 4.27 -8.73
N MET A 106 8.92 3.69 -7.92
CA MET A 106 9.07 4.06 -6.52
C MET A 106 9.36 5.56 -6.33
N ASP A 107 10.18 6.16 -7.18
CA ASP A 107 10.49 7.60 -7.12
C ASP A 107 9.25 8.49 -7.30
N ASP A 108 8.23 8.02 -8.04
CA ASP A 108 6.98 8.77 -8.19
C ASP A 108 6.21 8.75 -6.86
N ILE A 109 6.21 7.60 -6.18
CA ILE A 109 5.55 7.39 -4.88
C ILE A 109 6.23 8.21 -3.80
N LEU A 110 7.57 8.30 -3.82
CA LEU A 110 8.34 9.13 -2.90
C LEU A 110 8.07 10.64 -3.04
N CYS A 111 7.45 11.08 -4.14
CA CYS A 111 7.01 12.48 -4.29
C CYS A 111 5.73 12.78 -3.48
N GLU A 112 5.00 11.76 -3.01
CA GLU A 112 3.82 11.93 -2.17
C GLU A 112 4.20 12.40 -0.75
N THR A 113 3.27 13.08 -0.09
CA THR A 113 3.55 13.68 1.22
C THR A 113 3.82 12.62 2.30
N ASP A 114 4.99 12.69 2.94
CA ASP A 114 5.43 11.78 4.00
C ASP A 114 4.90 12.17 5.40
N ASN A 115 3.65 12.63 5.49
CA ASN A 115 3.01 12.97 6.77
C ASN A 115 2.21 11.77 7.31
N MET A 116 1.81 11.79 8.58
CA MET A 116 1.02 10.70 9.19
C MET A 116 -0.34 10.46 8.51
N TYR A 117 -0.83 11.35 7.64
CA TYR A 117 -2.13 11.21 6.99
C TYR A 117 -2.05 10.45 5.65
N LYS A 118 -1.02 10.73 4.83
CA LYS A 118 -0.80 10.10 3.51
C LYS A 118 0.56 9.39 3.37
N GLY A 119 1.30 9.22 4.46
CA GLY A 119 2.64 8.64 4.47
C GLY A 119 2.68 7.12 4.29
N ASP A 120 1.62 6.41 4.71
CA ASP A 120 1.45 4.98 4.46
C ASP A 120 0.61 4.75 3.19
N ILE A 121 1.27 4.25 2.16
CA ILE A 121 0.75 4.11 0.81
C ILE A 121 0.69 2.64 0.45
N TYR A 122 -0.50 2.19 0.05
CA TYR A 122 -0.75 0.83 -0.38
C TYR A 122 -1.12 0.84 -1.85
N ILE A 123 -0.40 0.05 -2.64
CA ILE A 123 -0.61 -0.09 -4.07
C ILE A 123 -0.96 -1.53 -4.39
N VAL A 124 -2.09 -1.72 -5.05
CA VAL A 124 -2.59 -3.04 -5.43
C VAL A 124 -3.05 -3.05 -6.88
N ASP A 125 -3.04 -4.21 -7.51
CA ASP A 125 -3.78 -4.43 -8.75
C ASP A 125 -5.29 -4.55 -8.49
N ARG A 126 -6.06 -4.59 -9.57
CA ARG A 126 -7.53 -4.67 -9.51
C ARG A 126 -8.07 -5.86 -8.71
N ASP A 127 -7.38 -6.99 -8.80
CA ASP A 127 -7.83 -8.25 -8.21
C ASP A 127 -7.11 -8.58 -6.91
N PHE A 128 -6.32 -7.64 -6.36
CA PHE A 128 -5.54 -7.80 -5.12
C PHE A 128 -4.67 -9.07 -5.15
N THR A 129 -4.06 -9.34 -6.30
CA THR A 129 -3.10 -10.44 -6.50
C THR A 129 -1.72 -10.12 -5.96
N TRP A 130 -1.36 -8.84 -5.87
CA TRP A 130 -0.14 -8.36 -5.20
C TRP A 130 -0.38 -7.01 -4.51
N THR A 131 0.49 -6.69 -3.56
CA THR A 131 0.53 -5.37 -2.93
C THR A 131 1.97 -4.91 -2.79
N PHE A 132 2.17 -3.61 -3.03
CA PHE A 132 3.36 -2.88 -2.63
C PHE A 132 2.97 -1.88 -1.55
N VAL A 133 3.76 -1.78 -0.50
CA VAL A 133 3.46 -0.91 0.64
C VAL A 133 4.68 -0.06 0.96
N LYS A 134 4.52 1.25 0.82
CA LYS A 134 5.47 2.24 1.31
C LYS A 134 4.95 2.74 2.65
N THR A 135 5.73 2.58 3.71
CA THR A 135 5.37 3.04 5.05
C THR A 135 5.75 4.51 5.22
N HIS A 136 5.14 5.21 6.18
CA HIS A 136 5.65 6.51 6.62
C HIS A 136 7.00 6.38 7.35
N GLU A 137 7.35 5.17 7.79
CA GLU A 137 8.63 4.83 8.39
C GLU A 137 9.63 4.24 7.37
N TYR A 138 9.56 4.62 6.09
CA TYR A 138 10.29 3.94 4.99
C TYR A 138 11.81 3.81 5.17
N ARG A 139 12.40 4.57 6.11
CA ARG A 139 13.82 4.49 6.47
C ARG A 139 14.15 3.37 7.47
N TRP A 140 13.14 2.83 8.15
CA TRP A 140 13.26 1.87 9.25
C TRP A 140 12.44 0.61 9.00
N CYS A 141 11.26 0.72 8.37
CA CYS A 141 10.39 -0.40 8.06
C CYS A 141 9.91 -0.33 6.60
N GLY A 142 10.08 -1.40 5.84
CA GLY A 142 9.65 -1.45 4.44
C GLY A 142 10.60 -0.72 3.48
N PRO A 143 10.15 -0.43 2.24
CA PRO A 143 8.87 -0.83 1.66
C PRO A 143 8.70 -2.36 1.60
N TYR A 144 7.46 -2.82 1.51
CA TYR A 144 7.12 -4.24 1.43
C TYR A 144 6.49 -4.57 0.08
N PHE A 145 6.76 -5.78 -0.41
CA PHE A 145 6.06 -6.34 -1.56
C PHE A 145 5.64 -7.77 -1.26
N THR A 146 4.40 -8.12 -1.56
CA THR A 146 3.94 -9.51 -1.46
C THR A 146 2.94 -9.84 -2.55
N LYS A 147 2.86 -11.13 -2.89
CA LYS A 147 1.75 -11.68 -3.67
C LYS A 147 0.76 -12.37 -2.75
N ARG A 148 -0.50 -12.37 -3.14
CA ARG A 148 -1.57 -13.02 -2.39
C ARG A 148 -1.26 -14.50 -2.15
N CYS A 149 -0.77 -15.20 -3.17
CA CYS A 149 -0.53 -16.65 -3.16
C CYS A 149 0.89 -17.08 -2.72
N TRP A 150 1.66 -16.19 -2.10
CA TRP A 150 2.97 -16.56 -1.53
C TRP A 150 2.87 -17.26 -0.18
#